data_AF-A0A6L3MKR5-F1
#
_entry.id   AF-A0A6L3MKR5-F1
#
_cell.length_a   1.000
_cell.length_b   1.000
_cell.length_c   1.000
_cell.angle_alpha   90.00
_cell.angle_beta   90.00
_cell.angle_gamma   90.00
#
_symmetry.space_group_name_H-M   'P 1'
#
loop_
_entity.id
_entity.type
_entity.pdbx_description
1 polymer ?
#
loop_
_entity_poly.entity_id
_entity_poly.type
_entity_poly.pdbx_seq_one_letter_code
_entity_poly.pdbx_strand_id
1 'polypeptide(L)'
;IDNHCHVIRGGLNYNMELRWDGVPSLAVAMEMLKRQVAVTPAPQWVRVVGGFTEHQFVEKRLPTIDELNAAAPDTPVFILHLYDRALLNAAALRVVGYTKDTPEPPGGTILRDAAGNPTGLLLANPNATILYATLAKGPKLPFEYQYNSTRHFMRELNRLGVTGVIDAGGGSQNYPDDYEVIRKLHDAGEMTIRIAYNLFTQKP
;
A
#
# COMPACT_ATOMS: atom_id res chain seq x y z
N ILE A 1 9.01 22.45 -6.34
CA ILE A 1 9.97 21.32 -6.22
C ILE A 1 9.70 20.70 -4.87
N ASP A 2 9.47 19.39 -4.81
CA ASP A 2 9.39 18.64 -3.56
C ASP A 2 10.78 18.10 -3.22
N ASN A 3 11.32 18.45 -2.05
CA ASN A 3 12.69 18.10 -1.68
C ASN A 3 12.79 16.74 -0.95
N HIS A 4 11.67 16.09 -0.64
CA HIS A 4 11.67 14.76 -0.02
C HIS A 4 10.37 14.02 -0.34
N CYS A 5 10.45 13.11 -1.32
CA CYS A 5 9.35 12.23 -1.68
C CYS A 5 9.88 10.80 -1.88
N HIS A 6 9.00 9.80 -1.84
CA HIS A 6 9.31 8.45 -2.32
C HIS A 6 8.66 8.26 -3.69
N VAL A 7 9.09 9.05 -4.67
CA VAL A 7 8.43 9.14 -5.97
C VAL A 7 8.51 7.83 -6.75
N ILE A 8 9.64 7.13 -6.65
CA ILE A 8 9.87 5.89 -7.39
C ILE A 8 9.00 4.79 -6.79
N ARG A 9 9.10 4.57 -5.48
CA ARG A 9 8.22 3.63 -4.75
C ARG A 9 6.74 3.97 -4.98
N GLY A 10 6.35 5.23 -4.90
CA GLY A 10 4.98 5.67 -5.16
C GLY A 10 4.54 5.35 -6.59
N GLY A 11 5.39 5.62 -7.58
CA GLY A 11 5.13 5.33 -8.99
C GLY A 11 4.91 3.84 -9.28
N LEU A 12 5.73 2.97 -8.68
CA LEU A 12 5.61 1.52 -8.83
C LEU A 12 4.30 0.94 -8.27
N ASN A 13 3.63 1.66 -7.35
CA ASN A 13 2.46 1.17 -6.61
C ASN A 13 1.17 1.98 -6.83
N TYR A 14 1.24 3.18 -7.41
CA TYR A 14 0.12 4.13 -7.52
C TYR A 14 -1.19 3.51 -8.05
N ASN A 15 -1.12 2.70 -9.10
CA ASN A 15 -2.31 2.05 -9.68
C ASN A 15 -2.83 0.85 -8.87
N MET A 16 -2.11 0.35 -7.86
CA MET A 16 -2.58 -0.71 -6.95
C MET A 16 -3.34 -0.16 -5.74
N GLU A 17 -3.19 1.12 -5.45
CA GLU A 17 -3.69 1.71 -4.21
C GLU A 17 -5.08 2.31 -4.42
N LEU A 18 -6.05 1.75 -3.70
CA LEU A 18 -7.35 2.39 -3.51
C LEU A 18 -7.16 3.56 -2.55
N ARG A 19 -7.29 4.77 -3.10
CA ARG A 19 -7.04 6.01 -2.37
C ARG A 19 -8.27 6.49 -1.62
N TRP A 20 -8.11 6.74 -0.32
CA TRP A 20 -9.15 7.31 0.55
C TRP A 20 -8.84 8.76 0.96
N ASP A 21 -7.90 9.41 0.27
CA ASP A 21 -7.57 10.82 0.49
C ASP A 21 -8.80 11.70 0.28
N GLY A 22 -9.19 12.45 1.32
CA GLY A 22 -10.33 13.37 1.27
C GLY A 22 -11.70 12.69 1.21
N VAL A 23 -11.79 11.38 1.46
CA VAL A 23 -13.07 10.67 1.52
C VAL A 23 -13.75 10.93 2.87
N PRO A 24 -14.90 11.63 2.92
CA PRO A 24 -15.43 12.17 4.17
C PRO A 24 -16.25 11.19 5.01
N SER A 25 -16.55 9.98 4.51
CA SER A 25 -17.32 8.98 5.26
C SER A 25 -16.80 7.58 5.03
N LEU A 26 -16.87 6.77 6.08
CA LEU A 26 -16.54 5.36 6.00
C LEU A 26 -17.52 4.62 5.09
N ALA A 27 -18.80 5.01 5.06
CA ALA A 27 -19.76 4.47 4.12
C ALA A 27 -19.31 4.62 2.65
N VAL A 28 -18.83 5.81 2.26
CA VAL A 28 -18.29 6.04 0.90
C VAL A 28 -17.00 5.26 0.68
N ALA A 29 -16.10 5.23 1.67
CA ALA A 29 -14.86 4.48 1.60
C ALA A 29 -15.10 2.97 1.36
N MET A 30 -16.08 2.39 2.07
CA MET A 30 -16.49 0.99 1.93
C MET A 30 -17.21 0.70 0.60
N GLU A 31 -17.97 1.66 0.06
CA GLU A 31 -18.55 1.54 -1.28
C GLU A 31 -17.45 1.56 -2.37
N MET A 32 -16.46 2.45 -2.24
CA MET A 32 -15.28 2.44 -3.11
C MET A 32 -14.53 1.12 -3.04
N LEU A 33 -14.37 0.56 -1.83
CA LEU A 33 -13.77 -0.76 -1.61
C LEU A 33 -14.53 -1.85 -2.35
N LYS A 34 -15.87 -1.92 -2.19
CA LYS A 34 -16.71 -2.93 -2.86
C LYS A 34 -16.60 -2.86 -4.38
N ARG A 35 -16.61 -1.65 -4.95
CA ARG A 35 -16.42 -1.46 -6.40
C ARG A 35 -15.06 -1.95 -6.85
N GLN A 36 -14.01 -1.63 -6.09
CA GLN A 36 -12.66 -2.08 -6.41
C GLN A 36 -12.53 -3.61 -6.28
N VAL A 37 -13.15 -4.21 -5.26
CA VAL A 37 -13.20 -5.66 -5.06
C VAL A 37 -13.80 -6.37 -6.28
N ALA A 38 -14.89 -5.82 -6.84
CA ALA A 38 -15.59 -6.40 -7.98
C ALA A 38 -14.76 -6.45 -9.27
N VAL A 39 -13.72 -5.63 -9.39
CA VAL A 39 -12.87 -5.53 -10.61
C VAL A 39 -11.43 -5.95 -10.38
N THR A 40 -11.05 -6.32 -9.15
CA THR A 40 -9.68 -6.77 -8.83
C THR A 40 -9.52 -8.24 -9.20
N PRO A 41 -8.67 -8.59 -10.20
CA PRO A 41 -8.49 -9.97 -10.61
C PRO A 41 -7.55 -10.73 -9.66
N ALA A 42 -7.76 -12.03 -9.48
CA ALA A 42 -6.77 -12.87 -8.81
C ALA A 42 -5.43 -12.86 -9.59
N PRO A 43 -4.27 -12.88 -8.91
CA PRO A 43 -4.07 -12.94 -7.46
C PRO A 43 -3.97 -11.55 -6.77
N GLN A 44 -4.40 -10.47 -7.42
CA GLN A 44 -4.28 -9.09 -6.91
C GLN A 44 -5.13 -8.84 -5.68
N TRP A 45 -4.70 -7.85 -4.91
CA TRP A 45 -5.33 -7.44 -3.65
C TRP A 45 -5.92 -6.05 -3.81
N VAL A 46 -6.96 -5.75 -3.04
CA VAL A 46 -7.36 -4.36 -2.80
C VAL A 46 -6.54 -3.82 -1.65
N ARG A 47 -5.84 -2.71 -1.88
CA ARG A 47 -4.93 -2.12 -0.90
C ARG A 47 -5.28 -0.66 -0.65
N VAL A 48 -5.42 -0.29 0.61
CA VAL A 48 -5.44 1.12 1.04
C VAL A 48 -4.17 1.32 1.85
N VAL A 49 -3.20 2.08 1.34
CA VAL A 49 -1.87 2.20 1.95
C VAL A 49 -1.65 3.63 2.46
N GLY A 50 -2.36 3.98 3.53
CA GLY A 50 -2.36 5.34 4.08
C GLY A 50 -3.25 6.31 3.29
N GLY A 51 -2.95 7.61 3.40
CA GLY A 51 -3.75 8.68 2.78
C GLY A 51 -5.08 8.96 3.49
N PHE A 52 -5.28 8.44 4.70
CA PHE A 52 -6.56 8.51 5.39
C PHE A 52 -6.37 8.40 6.91
N THR A 53 -7.31 8.95 7.68
CA THR A 53 -7.50 8.65 9.11
C THR A 53 -8.99 8.47 9.39
N GLU A 54 -9.34 7.79 10.46
CA GLU A 54 -10.72 7.69 10.94
C GLU A 54 -11.32 9.07 11.27
N HIS A 55 -10.49 10.04 11.63
CA HIS A 55 -10.93 11.39 11.99
C HIS A 55 -11.51 12.18 10.82
N GLN A 56 -11.19 11.84 9.58
CA GLN A 56 -11.83 12.49 8.43
C GLN A 56 -13.25 11.95 8.18
N PHE A 57 -13.54 10.72 8.64
CA PHE A 57 -14.84 10.11 8.45
C PHE A 57 -15.88 10.73 9.38
N VAL A 58 -17.13 10.84 8.92
CA VAL A 58 -18.27 11.25 9.75
C VAL A 58 -18.46 10.28 10.92
N GLU A 59 -18.21 9.00 10.71
CA GLU A 59 -18.39 7.91 11.67
C GLU A 59 -17.30 7.85 12.75
N LYS A 60 -16.18 8.57 12.57
CA LYS A 60 -15.04 8.63 13.51
C LYS A 60 -14.51 7.26 13.95
N ARG A 61 -14.54 6.29 13.03
CA ARG A 61 -14.03 4.93 13.26
C ARG A 61 -13.42 4.34 11.99
N LEU A 62 -12.61 3.31 12.18
CA LEU A 62 -12.15 2.43 11.11
C LEU A 62 -13.25 1.42 10.70
N PRO A 63 -13.14 0.79 9.52
CA PRO A 63 -13.95 -0.38 9.22
C PRO A 63 -13.64 -1.51 10.21
N THR A 64 -14.64 -2.34 10.51
CA THR A 64 -14.43 -3.56 11.28
C THR A 64 -13.93 -4.68 10.37
N ILE A 65 -13.28 -5.69 10.92
CA ILE A 65 -12.87 -6.87 10.13
C ILE A 65 -14.09 -7.58 9.54
N ASP A 66 -15.21 -7.64 10.26
CA ASP A 66 -16.44 -8.24 9.75
C ASP A 66 -17.01 -7.49 8.54
N GLU A 67 -16.97 -6.15 8.56
CA GLU A 67 -17.35 -5.32 7.41
C GLU A 67 -16.45 -5.60 6.20
N LEU A 68 -15.14 -5.80 6.40
CA LEU A 68 -14.20 -6.16 5.33
C LEU A 68 -14.46 -7.58 4.80
N ASN A 69 -14.71 -8.55 5.69
CA ASN A 69 -15.04 -9.93 5.33
C ASN A 69 -16.33 -10.00 4.50
N ALA A 70 -17.36 -9.23 4.89
CA ALA A 70 -18.62 -9.16 4.17
C ALA A 70 -18.46 -8.46 2.80
N ALA A 71 -17.64 -7.41 2.72
CA ALA A 71 -17.40 -6.68 1.47
C ALA A 71 -16.52 -7.46 0.48
N ALA A 72 -15.63 -8.31 0.97
CA ALA A 72 -14.64 -9.02 0.17
C ALA A 72 -14.40 -10.44 0.74
N PRO A 73 -15.30 -11.40 0.52
CA PRO A 73 -15.16 -12.75 1.08
C PRO A 73 -13.95 -13.51 0.50
N ASP A 74 -13.66 -13.28 -0.78
CA ASP A 74 -12.65 -14.03 -1.54
C ASP A 74 -11.48 -13.17 -2.03
N THR A 75 -11.68 -11.86 -2.20
CA THR A 75 -10.63 -10.93 -2.64
C THR A 75 -9.82 -10.45 -1.44
N PRO A 76 -8.49 -10.65 -1.39
CA PRO A 76 -7.67 -10.14 -0.30
C PRO A 76 -7.74 -8.61 -0.19
N VAL A 77 -8.00 -8.13 1.03
CA VAL A 77 -8.02 -6.71 1.38
C VAL A 77 -6.95 -6.44 2.43
N PHE A 78 -6.14 -5.40 2.19
CA PHE A 78 -5.16 -4.89 3.15
C PHE A 78 -5.34 -3.38 3.31
N ILE A 79 -5.66 -2.94 4.53
CA ILE A 79 -5.78 -1.52 4.86
C ILE A 79 -4.69 -1.19 5.88
N LEU A 80 -3.71 -0.38 5.46
CA LEU A 80 -2.73 0.21 6.34
C LEU A 80 -3.29 1.50 6.91
N HIS A 81 -3.53 1.51 8.23
CA HIS A 81 -3.88 2.72 8.94
C HIS A 81 -2.62 3.27 9.60
N LEU A 82 -2.24 4.49 9.19
CA LEU A 82 -1.00 5.14 9.62
C LEU A 82 0.17 4.14 9.56
N TYR A 83 1.04 4.16 10.57
CA TYR A 83 2.07 3.15 10.77
C TYR A 83 1.83 2.37 12.07
N ASP A 84 0.61 2.41 12.60
CA ASP A 84 0.25 1.82 13.89
C ASP A 84 -0.45 0.47 13.75
N ARG A 85 -1.24 0.26 12.68
CA ARG A 85 -1.96 -0.98 12.46
C ARG A 85 -2.28 -1.28 11.00
N ALA A 86 -2.54 -2.54 10.71
CA ALA A 86 -3.15 -2.96 9.45
C ALA A 86 -4.36 -3.85 9.71
N LEU A 87 -5.38 -3.70 8.86
CA LEU A 87 -6.57 -4.53 8.85
C LEU A 87 -6.54 -5.43 7.61
N LEU A 88 -6.66 -6.72 7.85
CA LEU A 88 -6.72 -7.77 6.85
C LEU A 88 -8.05 -8.49 6.97
N ASN A 89 -8.71 -8.71 5.83
CA ASN A 89 -9.83 -9.65 5.81
C ASN A 89 -9.34 -11.11 5.86
N ALA A 90 -10.26 -12.05 6.01
CA ALA A 90 -9.98 -13.48 6.06
C ALA A 90 -9.29 -13.97 4.78
N ALA A 91 -9.64 -13.43 3.61
CA ALA A 91 -8.96 -13.76 2.36
C ALA A 91 -7.49 -13.37 2.38
N ALA A 92 -7.16 -12.16 2.86
CA ALA A 92 -5.78 -11.72 3.03
C ALA A 92 -5.01 -12.59 4.03
N LEU A 93 -5.60 -12.94 5.18
CA LEU A 93 -4.98 -13.86 6.15
C LEU A 93 -4.63 -15.22 5.54
N ARG A 94 -5.53 -15.80 4.74
CA ARG A 94 -5.29 -17.08 4.05
C ARG A 94 -4.08 -17.00 3.12
N VAL A 95 -3.97 -15.95 2.31
CA VAL A 95 -2.88 -15.84 1.32
C VAL A 95 -1.54 -15.45 1.95
N VAL A 96 -1.52 -14.70 3.06
CA VAL A 96 -0.27 -14.39 3.78
C VAL A 96 0.20 -15.54 4.68
N GLY A 97 -0.66 -16.53 4.91
CA GLY A 97 -0.35 -17.73 5.68
C GLY A 97 -0.27 -17.50 7.19
N TYR A 98 -0.95 -16.48 7.72
CA TYR A 98 -1.01 -16.27 9.17
C TYR A 98 -2.03 -17.20 9.80
N THR A 99 -1.56 -18.01 10.75
CA THR A 99 -2.32 -19.04 11.47
C THR A 99 -2.18 -18.87 12.98
N LYS A 100 -2.89 -19.69 13.75
CA LYS A 100 -2.74 -19.78 15.21
C LYS A 100 -1.30 -20.08 15.65
N ASP A 101 -0.55 -20.80 14.83
CA ASP A 101 0.81 -21.26 15.11
C ASP A 101 1.89 -20.30 14.56
N THR A 102 1.48 -19.22 13.89
CA THR A 102 2.43 -18.21 13.41
C THR A 102 3.05 -17.46 14.59
N PRO A 103 4.38 -17.46 14.76
CA PRO A 103 5.01 -16.69 15.82
C PRO A 103 4.84 -15.18 15.55
N GLU A 104 4.82 -14.39 16.62
CA GLU A 104 4.83 -12.94 16.49
C GLU A 104 6.14 -12.48 15.82
N PRO A 105 6.08 -11.71 14.73
CA PRO A 105 7.29 -11.20 14.09
C PRO A 105 7.93 -10.12 14.97
N PRO A 106 9.27 -9.93 14.87
CA PRO A 106 9.93 -8.85 15.58
C PRO A 106 9.29 -7.50 15.28
N GLY A 107 8.88 -6.79 16.33
CA GLY A 107 8.32 -5.46 16.22
C GLY A 107 6.83 -5.39 15.86
N GLY A 108 6.05 -6.44 16.07
CA GLY A 108 4.61 -6.38 15.86
C GLY A 108 3.82 -7.40 16.66
N THR A 109 2.49 -7.29 16.55
CA THR A 109 1.54 -8.22 17.15
C THR A 109 0.44 -8.58 16.16
N ILE A 110 0.16 -9.87 16.00
CA ILE A 110 -0.99 -10.43 15.33
C ILE A 110 -2.08 -10.57 16.38
N LEU A 111 -3.12 -9.73 16.35
CA LEU A 111 -4.20 -9.84 17.32
C LEU A 111 -4.97 -11.14 17.09
N ARG A 112 -5.19 -11.91 18.16
CA ARG A 112 -5.85 -13.21 18.15
C ARG A 112 -7.15 -13.20 18.94
N ASP A 113 -8.09 -14.02 18.51
CA ASP A 113 -9.33 -14.27 19.24
C ASP A 113 -9.09 -15.21 20.45
N ALA A 114 -10.15 -15.51 21.21
CA ALA A 114 -10.09 -16.40 22.36
C ALA A 114 -9.68 -17.85 22.01
N ALA A 115 -9.83 -18.27 20.75
CA ALA A 115 -9.40 -19.57 20.26
C ALA A 115 -7.97 -19.55 19.67
N GLY A 116 -7.29 -18.41 19.70
CA GLY A 116 -5.94 -18.22 19.20
C GLY A 116 -5.85 -17.94 17.69
N ASN A 117 -6.97 -17.83 16.99
CA ASN A 117 -6.98 -17.55 15.55
C ASN A 117 -6.66 -16.08 15.30
N PRO A 118 -5.85 -15.76 14.26
CA PRO A 118 -5.63 -14.38 13.84
C PRO A 118 -6.96 -13.69 13.49
N THR A 119 -7.20 -12.54 14.10
CA THR A 119 -8.41 -11.74 13.86
C THR A 119 -8.37 -10.96 12.56
N GLY A 120 -7.17 -10.73 12.00
CA GLY A 120 -6.97 -9.83 10.85
C GLY A 120 -6.43 -8.46 11.24
N LEU A 121 -6.39 -8.12 12.54
CA LEU A 121 -5.74 -6.90 13.00
C LEU A 121 -4.25 -7.16 13.32
N LEU A 122 -3.38 -6.38 12.70
CA LEU A 122 -1.95 -6.33 13.01
C LEU A 122 -1.62 -5.02 13.70
N LEU A 123 -0.82 -5.06 14.75
CA LEU A 123 -0.36 -3.88 15.49
C LEU A 123 1.15 -3.74 15.36
N ALA A 124 1.62 -2.52 15.09
CA ALA A 124 3.04 -2.18 15.09
C ALA A 124 3.51 -1.88 16.52
N ASN A 125 4.50 -2.62 17.02
CA ASN A 125 5.10 -2.36 18.33
C ASN A 125 6.49 -3.02 18.48
N PRO A 126 7.61 -2.27 18.54
CA PRO A 126 7.68 -0.80 18.59
C PRO A 126 7.73 -0.13 17.21
N ASN A 127 7.64 -0.88 16.11
CA ASN A 127 7.82 -0.33 14.75
C ASN A 127 6.92 -1.01 13.71
N ALA A 128 6.84 -0.46 12.50
CA ALA A 128 5.92 -0.92 11.46
C ALA A 128 6.39 -2.16 10.67
N THR A 129 7.41 -2.90 11.16
CA THR A 129 8.02 -4.02 10.39
C THR A 129 6.99 -5.07 9.99
N ILE A 130 6.09 -5.47 10.90
CA ILE A 130 5.03 -6.45 10.59
C ILE A 130 4.13 -5.96 9.45
N LEU A 131 3.81 -4.67 9.41
CA LEU A 131 2.89 -4.08 8.44
C LEU A 131 3.52 -4.12 7.04
N TYR A 132 4.78 -3.70 6.93
CA TYR A 132 5.52 -3.75 5.67
C TYR A 132 5.81 -5.17 5.20
N ALA A 133 6.23 -6.05 6.11
CA ALA A 133 6.49 -7.46 5.78
C ALA A 133 5.23 -8.16 5.28
N THR A 134 4.07 -7.84 5.86
CA THR A 134 2.78 -8.39 5.41
C THR A 134 2.40 -7.84 4.04
N LEU A 135 2.50 -6.51 3.84
CA LEU A 135 2.21 -5.88 2.56
C LEU A 135 3.10 -6.43 1.43
N ALA A 136 4.38 -6.68 1.73
CA ALA A 136 5.36 -7.22 0.79
C ALA A 136 5.08 -8.66 0.34
N LYS A 137 4.23 -9.42 1.06
CA LYS A 137 3.74 -10.73 0.61
C LYS A 137 2.69 -10.62 -0.50
N GLY A 138 2.11 -9.45 -0.71
CA GLY A 138 1.17 -9.21 -1.79
C GLY A 138 1.85 -9.19 -3.16
N PRO A 139 1.12 -9.44 -4.26
CA PRO A 139 1.67 -9.37 -5.61
C PRO A 139 2.20 -7.97 -5.95
N LYS A 140 3.26 -7.93 -6.77
CA LYS A 140 3.73 -6.71 -7.42
C LYS A 140 3.03 -6.52 -8.76
N LEU A 141 2.92 -5.28 -9.23
CA LEU A 141 2.55 -5.03 -10.61
C LEU A 141 3.63 -5.58 -11.55
N PRO A 142 3.25 -6.27 -12.64
CA PRO A 142 4.14 -6.50 -13.76
C PRO A 142 4.73 -5.19 -14.29
N PHE A 143 5.94 -5.26 -14.85
CA PHE A 143 6.72 -4.10 -15.28
C PHE A 143 5.93 -3.11 -16.16
N GLU A 144 5.19 -3.58 -17.16
CA GLU A 144 4.39 -2.72 -18.04
C GLU A 144 3.26 -1.98 -17.30
N TYR A 145 2.71 -2.57 -16.24
CA TYR A 145 1.75 -1.88 -15.39
C TYR A 145 2.42 -0.91 -14.41
N GLN A 146 3.65 -1.19 -13.95
CA GLN A 146 4.44 -0.23 -13.17
C GLN A 146 4.82 1.00 -14.01
N TYR A 147 5.12 0.79 -15.30
CA TYR A 147 5.35 1.88 -16.26
C TYR A 147 4.13 2.80 -16.36
N ASN A 148 2.94 2.24 -16.59
CA ASN A 148 1.70 3.02 -16.60
C ASN A 148 1.43 3.69 -15.25
N SER A 149 1.59 2.95 -14.15
CA SER A 149 1.41 3.45 -12.78
C SER A 149 2.27 4.67 -12.48
N THR A 150 3.54 4.63 -12.89
CA THR A 150 4.47 5.74 -12.70
C THR A 150 4.06 6.97 -13.52
N ARG A 151 3.58 6.79 -14.76
CA ARG A 151 3.04 7.89 -15.58
C ARG A 151 1.81 8.55 -14.93
N HIS A 152 0.90 7.74 -14.41
CA HIS A 152 -0.27 8.25 -13.67
C HIS A 152 0.14 9.02 -12.41
N PHE A 153 1.15 8.54 -11.69
CA PHE A 153 1.63 9.25 -10.51
C PHE A 153 2.30 10.58 -10.86
N MET A 154 3.14 10.62 -11.90
CA MET A 154 3.72 11.88 -12.39
C MET A 154 2.65 12.87 -12.83
N ARG A 155 1.57 12.40 -13.48
CA ARG A 155 0.42 13.25 -13.84
C ARG A 155 -0.26 13.84 -12.60
N GLU A 156 -0.40 13.08 -11.54
CA GLU A 156 -0.99 13.59 -10.29
C GLU A 156 -0.09 14.62 -9.62
N LEU A 157 1.23 14.39 -9.60
CA LEU A 157 2.20 15.38 -9.13
C LEU A 157 2.13 16.68 -9.95
N ASN A 158 2.04 16.58 -11.28
CA ASN A 158 1.86 17.74 -12.16
C ASN A 158 0.55 18.50 -11.87
N ARG A 159 -0.55 17.78 -11.57
CA ARG A 159 -1.84 18.38 -11.23
C ARG A 159 -1.73 19.28 -9.99
N LEU A 160 -0.82 18.94 -9.08
CA LEU A 160 -0.50 19.72 -7.88
C LEU A 160 0.59 20.79 -8.12
N GLY A 161 1.08 20.96 -9.36
CA GLY A 161 2.15 21.89 -9.70
C GLY A 161 3.56 21.41 -9.37
N VAL A 162 3.72 20.13 -9.00
CA VAL A 162 5.04 19.55 -8.70
C VAL A 162 5.72 19.15 -10.01
N THR A 163 6.76 19.90 -10.39
CA THR A 163 7.53 19.65 -11.64
C THR A 163 8.92 19.04 -11.39
N GLY A 164 9.27 18.78 -10.14
CA GLY A 164 10.58 18.25 -9.77
C GLY A 164 10.60 17.74 -8.34
N VAL A 165 11.29 16.63 -8.13
CA VAL A 165 11.30 15.87 -6.87
C VAL A 165 12.70 15.33 -6.57
N ILE A 166 13.00 15.15 -5.28
CA ILE A 166 14.14 14.37 -4.80
C ILE A 166 13.59 13.08 -4.19
N ASP A 167 13.83 11.95 -4.84
CA ASP A 167 13.51 10.63 -4.32
C ASP A 167 14.44 10.32 -3.14
N ALA A 168 13.83 10.09 -1.98
CA ALA A 168 14.55 9.77 -0.76
C ALA A 168 15.12 8.35 -0.77
N GLY A 169 14.67 7.44 -1.65
CA GLY A 169 14.97 6.02 -1.59
C GLY A 169 14.42 5.35 -0.33
N GLY A 170 15.08 4.27 0.12
CA GLY A 170 14.77 3.58 1.37
C GLY A 170 13.63 2.57 1.27
N GLY A 171 13.24 1.95 2.39
CA GLY A 171 12.08 1.04 2.45
C GLY A 171 12.19 -0.18 1.53
N SER A 172 13.38 -0.81 1.47
CA SER A 172 13.67 -1.98 0.63
C SER A 172 13.57 -1.73 -0.89
N GLN A 173 13.66 -0.47 -1.32
CA GLN A 173 13.82 -0.11 -2.73
C GLN A 173 15.25 -0.45 -3.20
N ASN A 174 15.37 -1.36 -4.16
CA ASN A 174 16.63 -1.94 -4.61
C ASN A 174 17.00 -1.45 -6.01
N TYR A 175 18.25 -1.06 -6.17
CA TYR A 175 18.86 -0.76 -7.43
C TYR A 175 19.51 -2.03 -8.01
N PRO A 176 19.43 -2.28 -9.33
CA PRO A 176 18.79 -1.44 -10.35
C PRO A 176 17.28 -1.67 -10.52
N ASP A 177 16.74 -2.77 -9.99
CA ASP A 177 15.42 -3.30 -10.37
C ASP A 177 14.27 -2.30 -10.17
N ASP A 178 14.18 -1.64 -9.01
CA ASP A 178 13.09 -0.69 -8.73
C ASP A 178 13.24 0.66 -9.48
N TYR A 179 14.39 0.89 -10.11
CA TYR A 179 14.71 2.12 -10.86
C TYR A 179 14.54 1.93 -12.37
N GLU A 180 14.34 0.70 -12.85
CA GLU A 180 14.27 0.40 -14.28
C GLU A 180 13.11 1.13 -14.98
N VAL A 181 11.96 1.27 -14.31
CA VAL A 181 10.81 2.01 -14.86
C VAL A 181 11.15 3.47 -15.12
N ILE A 182 11.85 4.13 -14.18
CA ILE A 182 12.27 5.52 -14.33
C ILE A 182 13.29 5.65 -15.47
N ARG A 183 14.23 4.72 -15.57
CA ARG A 183 15.20 4.67 -16.67
C ARG A 183 14.49 4.52 -18.02
N LYS A 184 13.55 3.59 -18.16
CA LYS A 184 12.76 3.41 -19.38
C LYS A 184 11.96 4.66 -19.74
N LEU A 185 11.31 5.32 -18.78
CA LEU A 185 10.57 6.56 -19.01
C LEU A 185 11.50 7.70 -19.46
N HIS A 186 12.70 7.79 -18.87
CA HIS A 186 13.72 8.75 -19.26
C HIS A 186 14.20 8.52 -20.71
N ASP A 187 14.60 7.28 -21.03
CA ASP A 187 15.09 6.91 -22.35
C ASP A 187 14.03 7.12 -23.45
N ALA A 188 12.75 6.95 -23.10
CA ALA A 188 11.61 7.20 -24.00
C ALA A 188 11.20 8.69 -24.09
N GLY A 189 11.81 9.59 -23.30
CA GLY A 189 11.42 11.00 -23.25
C GLY A 189 10.04 11.26 -22.63
N GLU A 190 9.53 10.32 -21.82
CA GLU A 190 8.19 10.37 -21.23
C GLU A 190 8.15 10.93 -19.79
N MET A 191 9.28 11.38 -19.27
CA MET A 191 9.37 12.01 -17.96
C MET A 191 8.70 13.38 -17.96
N THR A 192 7.67 13.57 -17.12
CA THR A 192 7.00 14.88 -16.99
C THR A 192 7.44 15.67 -15.75
N ILE A 193 8.26 15.05 -14.90
CA ILE A 193 8.89 15.69 -13.73
C ILE A 193 10.40 15.41 -13.75
N ARG A 194 11.18 16.33 -13.17
CA ARG A 194 12.62 16.10 -12.94
C ARG A 194 12.81 15.27 -11.66
N ILE A 195 13.55 14.17 -11.74
CA ILE A 195 13.84 13.32 -10.58
C ILE A 195 15.35 13.35 -10.32
N ALA A 196 15.73 13.85 -9.14
CA ALA A 196 16.98 13.46 -8.49
C ALA A 196 16.66 12.32 -7.53
N TYR A 197 17.57 11.38 -7.29
CA TYR A 197 17.31 10.28 -6.36
C TYR A 197 18.54 9.91 -5.54
N ASN A 198 18.28 9.45 -4.33
CA ASN A 198 19.29 8.85 -3.46
C ASN A 198 19.25 7.33 -3.60
N LEU A 199 20.42 6.71 -3.53
CA LEU A 199 20.55 5.26 -3.40
C LEU A 199 20.88 4.94 -1.94
N PHE A 200 20.01 4.20 -1.27
CA PHE A 200 20.34 3.60 0.03
C PHE A 200 21.41 2.52 -0.16
N THR A 201 22.13 2.14 0.90
CA THR A 201 23.17 1.11 0.85
C THR A 201 22.68 -0.15 0.12
N GLN A 202 23.24 -0.41 -1.06
CA GLN A 202 22.85 -1.53 -1.92
C GLN A 202 23.67 -2.76 -1.56
N LYS A 203 23.29 -3.42 -0.45
CA LYS A 203 24.07 -4.47 0.25
C LYS A 203 25.43 -3.96 0.79
N PRO A 204 25.86 -4.38 1.99
CA PRO A 204 27.22 -4.10 2.47
C PRO A 204 28.28 -4.82 1.64
#